data_AF-A0A2H0D158-F1
#
_entry.id   AF-A0A2H0D158-F1
#
_cell.length_a   1.000
_cell.length_b   1.000
_cell.length_c   1.000
_cell.angle_alpha   90.00
_cell.angle_beta   90.00
_cell.angle_gamma   90.00
#
_symmetry.space_group_name_H-M   'P 1'
#
loop_
_entity.id
_entity.type
_entity.pdbx_description
1 polymer ?
#
loop_
_entity_poly.entity_id
_entity_poly.type
_entity_poly.pdbx_seq_one_letter_code
_entity_poly.pdbx_strand_id
1 'polypeptide(L)' 'MRFEEILKDEPAYRIKQAKQAVFKDLADNWQTVTTLPLAWREKLEKEASLKINCEIFEDKKQSAAKALIILEDGNKI' A
#
# COMPACT_ATOMS: atom_id res chain seq x y z
N MET A 1 -5.53 -5.89 7.41
CA MET A 1 -5.45 -5.38 6.02
C MET A 1 -5.58 -6.55 5.05
N ARG A 2 -6.08 -6.31 3.83
CA ARG A 2 -6.34 -7.35 2.83
C ARG A 2 -5.15 -8.28 2.57
N PHE A 3 -3.93 -7.77 2.55
CA PHE A 3 -2.72 -8.57 2.35
C PHE A 3 -2.46 -9.59 3.47
N GLU A 4 -2.92 -9.36 4.71
CA GLU A 4 -2.74 -10.30 5.82
C GLU A 4 -3.60 -11.55 5.60
N GLU A 5 -4.80 -11.39 5.05
CA GLU A 5 -5.69 -12.50 4.69
C GLU A 5 -5.09 -13.33 3.54
N ILE A 6 -4.49 -12.66 2.56
CA ILE A 6 -3.87 -13.30 1.38
C ILE A 6 -2.65 -14.14 1.78
N LEU A 7 -1.89 -13.70 2.79
CA LEU A 7 -0.67 -14.33 3.28
C LEU A 7 -0.88 -15.22 4.51
N LYS A 8 -2.13 -15.45 4.94
CA LYS A 8 -2.44 -16.14 6.20
C LYS A 8 -1.86 -17.56 6.30
N ASP A 9 -1.77 -18.25 5.15
CA ASP A 9 -1.32 -19.64 5.06
C ASP A 9 0.21 -19.74 4.82
N GLU A 10 0.89 -18.60 4.66
CA GLU A 10 2.34 -18.53 4.54
C GLU A 10 3.02 -18.53 5.93
N PRO A 11 4.33 -18.82 5.99
CA PRO A 11 5.09 -18.67 7.23
C PRO A 11 4.93 -17.27 7.83
N ALA A 12 4.83 -17.18 9.16
CA ALA A 12 4.54 -15.94 9.88
C ALA A 12 5.50 -14.77 9.58
N TYR A 13 6.74 -15.06 9.15
CA TYR A 13 7.68 -14.02 8.75
C TYR A 13 7.24 -13.27 7.48
N ARG A 14 6.42 -13.89 6.62
CA ARG A 14 5.92 -13.29 5.38
C ARG A 14 5.00 -12.11 5.67
N ILE A 15 4.09 -12.27 6.64
CA ILE A 15 3.24 -11.18 7.12
C ILE A 15 4.08 -10.08 7.75
N LYS A 16 5.15 -10.42 8.48
CA LYS A 16 6.07 -9.41 9.04
C LYS A 16 6.78 -8.61 7.95
N GLN A 17 7.24 -9.26 6.87
CA GLN A 17 7.83 -8.58 5.71
C GLN A 17 6.83 -7.62 5.05
N ALA A 18 5.59 -8.06 4.82
CA ALA A 18 4.55 -7.21 4.25
C ALA A 18 4.22 -6.00 5.15
N LYS A 19 4.10 -6.20 6.47
CA LYS A 19 3.89 -5.11 7.43
C LYS A 19 5.05 -4.11 7.44
N GLN A 20 6.29 -4.60 7.40
CA GLN A 20 7.48 -3.77 7.32
C GLN A 20 7.44 -2.88 6.06
N ALA A 21 7.12 -3.47 4.91
CA ALA A 21 7.02 -2.75 3.65
C ALA A 21 5.96 -1.64 3.68
N VAL A 22 4.77 -1.93 4.23
CA VAL A 22 3.65 -0.98 4.24
C VAL A 22 3.81 0.10 5.30
N PHE A 23 4.17 -0.27 6.53
CA PHE A 23 4.07 0.64 7.67
C PHE A 23 5.39 1.27 8.11
N LYS A 24 6.52 0.78 7.59
CA LYS A 24 7.84 1.35 7.93
C LYS A 24 8.60 1.80 6.70
N ASP A 25 8.61 1.01 5.64
CA ASP A 25 9.32 1.37 4.41
C ASP A 25 8.44 2.25 3.50
N LEU A 26 7.14 2.38 3.81
CA LEU A 26 6.16 3.19 3.10
C LEU A 26 6.16 2.91 1.59
N ALA A 27 6.19 1.62 1.24
CA ALA A 27 6.22 1.21 -0.16
C ALA A 27 4.93 1.65 -0.89
N ASP A 28 5.09 2.35 -2.02
CA ASP A 28 3.96 2.82 -2.84
C ASP A 28 3.30 1.72 -3.68
N ASN A 29 4.00 0.59 -3.88
CA ASN A 29 3.53 -0.55 -4.65
C ASN A 29 4.26 -1.83 -4.23
N TRP A 30 3.69 -3.00 -4.53
CA TRP A 30 4.31 -4.27 -4.12
C TRP A 30 5.52 -4.64 -4.96
N GLN A 31 5.65 -4.10 -6.17
CA GLN A 31 6.72 -4.48 -7.09
C GLN A 31 8.10 -4.06 -6.58
N THR A 32 8.21 -3.01 -5.76
CA THR A 32 9.45 -2.56 -5.14
C THR A 32 9.86 -3.36 -3.89
N VAL A 33 8.98 -4.22 -3.35
CA VAL A 33 9.21 -4.95 -2.08
C VAL A 33 10.06 -6.20 -2.32
N THR A 34 11.36 -6.04 -2.56
CA THR A 34 12.28 -7.13 -2.94
C THR A 34 12.46 -8.23 -1.89
N THR A 35 12.02 -8.00 -0.65
CA THR A 35 11.97 -9.01 0.42
C THR A 35 10.88 -10.07 0.20
N LEU A 36 9.92 -9.80 -0.69
CA LEU A 36 8.87 -10.73 -1.10
C LEU A 36 9.19 -11.35 -2.48
N PRO A 37 8.94 -12.67 -2.66
CA PRO A 37 9.04 -13.32 -3.96
C PRO A 37 8.16 -12.66 -5.02
N LEU A 38 8.58 -12.72 -6.28
CA LEU A 38 7.84 -12.11 -7.42
C LEU A 38 6.37 -12.54 -7.46
N ALA A 39 6.08 -13.83 -7.33
CA ALA A 39 4.72 -14.35 -7.34
C ALA A 39 3.82 -13.71 -6.28
N TRP A 40 4.36 -13.42 -5.09
CA TRP A 40 3.62 -12.73 -4.03
C TRP A 40 3.44 -11.25 -4.35
N ARG A 41 4.45 -10.57 -4.89
CA ARG A 41 4.34 -9.18 -5.32
C ARG A 41 3.26 -9.01 -6.39
N GLU A 42 3.22 -9.88 -7.38
CA GLU A 42 2.20 -9.89 -8.43
C GLU A 42 0.79 -10.14 -7.90
N LYS A 43 0.63 -11.15 -7.03
CA LYS A 43 -0.69 -11.46 -6.44
C LYS A 43 -1.19 -10.31 -5.56
N LEU A 44 -0.32 -9.74 -4.73
CA LEU A 44 -0.68 -8.62 -3.86
C LEU A 44 -0.98 -7.35 -4.65
N GLU A 45 -0.26 -7.07 -5.74
CA GLU A 45 -0.58 -5.93 -6.61
C GLU A 45 -1.98 -6.05 -7.22
N LYS A 46 -2.39 -7.27 -7.56
CA LYS A 46 -3.71 -7.52 -8.14
C LYS A 46 -4.84 -7.49 -7.09
N GLU A 47 -4.62 -8.06 -5.92
CA GLU A 47 -5.69 -8.34 -4.94
C GLU A 47 -5.70 -7.39 -3.74
N ALA A 48 -4.62 -6.63 -3.52
CA ALA A 48 -4.41 -5.75 -2.38
C ALA A 48 -3.41 -4.63 -2.70
N SER A 49 -3.59 -3.92 -3.83
CA SER A 49 -2.68 -2.84 -4.24
C SER A 49 -2.50 -1.79 -3.14
N LEU A 50 -1.28 -1.24 -3.06
CA LEU A 50 -0.95 -0.15 -2.13
C LEU A 50 -1.28 1.23 -2.70
N LYS A 51 -1.72 1.29 -3.95
CA LYS A 51 -2.04 2.55 -4.61
C LYS A 51 -3.24 3.22 -3.94
N ILE A 52 -3.04 4.44 -3.45
CA ILE A 52 -4.10 5.30 -2.95
C ILE A 52 -4.50 6.27 -4.07
N ASN A 53 -5.78 6.23 -4.46
CA ASN A 53 -6.30 7.21 -5.41
C ASN A 53 -6.54 8.54 -4.67
N CYS A 54 -5.71 9.55 -4.93
CA CYS A 54 -5.83 10.83 -4.28
C CYS A 54 -5.31 11.99 -5.13
N GLU A 55 -5.78 13.19 -4.81
CA GLU A 55 -5.25 14.45 -5.32
C GLU A 55 -4.63 15.24 -4.17
N ILE A 56 -3.40 15.71 -4.35
CA ILE A 56 -2.67 16.48 -3.33
C ILE A 56 -2.71 17.97 -3.70
N PHE A 57 -3.07 18.79 -2.72
CA PHE A 57 -3.12 20.24 -2.80
C PHE A 57 -2.13 20.82 -1.79
N GLU A 58 -1.10 21.51 -2.28
CA GLU A 58 -0.08 22.15 -1.45
C GLU A 58 -0.19 23.67 -1.56
N ASP A 59 0.08 24.39 -0.47
CA ASP A 59 0.19 25.85 -0.54
C ASP A 59 1.52 26.28 -1.17
N LYS A 60 1.57 27.50 -1.70
CA LYS A 60 2.79 28.02 -2.38
C LYS A 60 4.03 28.06 -1.48
N LYS A 61 3.85 28.03 -0.16
CA LYS A 61 4.93 28.07 0.84
C LYS A 61 5.25 26.69 1.41
N GLN A 62 4.58 25.62 0.94
CA GLN A 62 4.69 24.24 1.43
C GLN A 62 4.54 24.10 2.96
N SER A 63 3.82 25.02 3.58
CA SER A 63 3.51 25.02 5.00
C SER A 63 2.33 24.10 5.34
N ALA A 64 1.49 23.77 4.36
CA ALA A 64 0.39 22.85 4.51
C ALA A 64 0.11 22.06 3.22
N ALA A 65 -0.18 20.77 3.38
CA ALA A 65 -0.67 19.89 2.33
C ALA A 65 -2.02 19.31 2.72
N LYS A 66 -2.95 19.25 1.76
CA LYS A 66 -4.24 18.57 1.88
C LYS A 66 -4.31 17.47 0.83
N ALA A 67 -4.84 16.32 1.18
CA ALA A 67 -5.11 15.25 0.22
C ALA A 67 -6.62 15.03 0.14
N LEU A 68 -7.16 14.93 -1.07
CA LEU A 68 -8.52 14.47 -1.33
C LEU A 68 -8.43 13.00 -1.73
N ILE A 69 -8.86 12.11 -0.86
CA ILE A 69 -8.79 10.67 -1.08
C ILE A 69 -10.08 10.20 -1.75
N ILE A 70 -9.97 9.46 -2.85
CA ILE A 70 -11.09 8.88 -3.57
C ILE A 70 -11.17 7.39 -3.22
N LEU A 71 -12.26 7.01 -2.57
CA LEU A 71 -12.53 5.64 -2.16
C LEU A 71 -13.02 4.79 -3.35
N GLU A 72 -13.04 3.47 -3.18
CA GLU A 72 -13.45 2.53 -4.24
C GLU A 72 -14.89 2.72 -4.71
N ASP A 73 -15.77 3.19 -3.82
CA ASP A 73 -17.16 3.53 -4.12
C ASP A 73 -17.33 4.93 -4.77
N GLY A 74 -16.23 5.64 -5.00
CA GLY A 74 -16.19 6.98 -5.57
C GLY A 74 -16.42 8.10 -4.56
N ASN A 75 -16.67 7.79 -3.28
CA ASN A 75 -16.77 8.80 -2.23
C ASN A 75 -15.41 9.48 -1.99
N LYS A 76 -15.46 10.73 -1.52
CA LYS A 76 -14.26 11.55 -1.31
C LYS A 76 -14.15 12.01 0.13
N ILE A 77 -12.98 11.84 0.74
CA ILE A 77 -12.66 12.24 2.12
C ILE A 77 -11.40 13.10 2.21
#